data_AF-A0A359MAX5-F1
#
_entry.id   AF-A0A359MAX5-F1
#
_cell.length_a   1.000
_cell.length_b   1.000
_cell.length_c   1.000
_cell.angle_alpha   90.00
_cell.angle_beta   90.00
_cell.angle_gamma   90.00
#
_symmetry.space_group_name_H-M   'P 1'
#
loop_
_entity.id
_entity.type
_entity.pdbx_description
1 polymer ?
#
loop_
_entity_poly.entity_id
_entity_poly.type
_entity_poly.pdbx_seq_one_letter_code
_entity_poly.pdbx_strand_id
1 'polypeptide(L)' 'AKRMLEHTGCDAVMIGRGALGNPWIFREIDAYLKDGTILDRPSHEEIREMMVSHLDSLVELKGEHIAVLEMRS' A
#
# COMPACT_ATOMS: atom_id res chain seq x y z
N ALA A 1 -11.72 -1.40 6.75
CA ALA A 1 -11.19 -1.30 8.12
C ALA A 1 -12.27 -0.95 9.14
N LYS A 2 -12.87 0.25 9.09
CA LYS A 2 -13.88 0.75 10.05
C LYS A 2 -14.93 -0.26 10.49
N ARG A 3 -15.67 -0.85 9.53
CA ARG A 3 -16.71 -1.86 9.82
C ARG A 3 -16.19 -3.05 10.64
N MET A 4 -14.96 -3.53 10.40
CA MET A 4 -14.41 -4.66 11.14
C MET A 4 -14.06 -4.25 12.57
N LEU A 5 -13.41 -3.10 12.74
CA LEU A 5 -13.10 -2.55 14.08
C LEU A 5 -14.38 -2.37 14.91
N GLU A 6 -15.42 -1.78 14.34
CA GLU A 6 -16.70 -1.57 15.03
C GLU A 6 -17.44 -2.87 15.33
N HIS A 7 -17.37 -3.85 14.42
CA HIS A 7 -18.09 -5.12 14.57
C HIS A 7 -17.44 -6.07 15.57
N THR A 8 -16.10 -6.14 15.59
CA THR A 8 -15.37 -7.10 16.43
C THR A 8 -14.86 -6.49 17.73
N GLY A 9 -14.71 -5.15 17.79
CA GLY A 9 -14.08 -4.46 18.91
C GLY A 9 -12.58 -4.73 19.04
N CYS A 10 -11.93 -5.24 18.00
CA CYS A 10 -10.48 -5.49 18.03
C CYS A 10 -9.67 -4.20 17.99
N ASP A 11 -8.50 -4.19 18.64
CA ASP A 11 -7.61 -3.01 18.69
C ASP A 11 -6.98 -2.65 17.34
N ALA A 12 -6.84 -3.63 16.44
CA ALA A 12 -6.19 -3.44 15.14
C ALA A 12 -6.75 -4.39 14.07
N VAL A 13 -6.58 -4.00 12.80
CA VAL A 13 -6.89 -4.82 11.63
C VAL A 13 -5.64 -5.01 10.77
N MET A 14 -5.46 -6.23 10.25
CA MET A 14 -4.39 -6.55 9.31
C MET A 14 -4.89 -6.42 7.87
N ILE A 15 -4.07 -5.81 7.01
CA ILE A 15 -4.33 -5.69 5.57
C ILE A 15 -3.39 -6.64 4.82
N GLY A 16 -3.98 -7.63 4.13
CA GLY A 16 -3.25 -8.56 3.27
C GLY A 16 -3.31 -8.14 1.81
N ARG A 17 -4.07 -8.87 0.99
CA ARG A 17 -4.21 -8.68 -0.46
C ARG A 17 -4.52 -7.23 -0.91
N GLY A 18 -5.20 -6.44 -0.08
CA GLY A 18 -5.52 -5.05 -0.40
C GLY A 18 -4.29 -4.13 -0.50
N ALA A 19 -3.15 -4.53 0.06
CA ALA A 19 -1.90 -3.78 -0.01
C ALA A 19 -1.05 -4.13 -1.25
N LEU A 20 -1.35 -5.22 -1.96
CA LEU A 20 -0.59 -5.63 -3.14
C LEU A 20 -0.83 -4.63 -4.28
N GLY A 21 0.26 -4.01 -4.77
CA GLY A 21 0.19 -2.95 -5.79
C GLY A 21 -0.47 -1.64 -5.32
N ASN A 22 -0.86 -1.54 -4.05
CA ASN A 22 -1.50 -0.36 -3.48
C ASN A 22 -0.89 0.01 -2.12
N PRO A 23 0.36 0.52 -2.10
CA PRO A 23 1.00 0.94 -0.85
C PRO A 23 0.27 2.09 -0.14
N TRP A 24 -0.58 2.85 -0.84
CA TRP A 24 -1.30 4.00 -0.29
C TRP A 24 -2.52 3.62 0.57
N ILE A 25 -2.96 2.36 0.51
CA ILE A 25 -4.13 1.90 1.27
C ILE A 25 -4.01 2.18 2.78
N PHE A 26 -2.79 2.19 3.33
CA PHE A 26 -2.56 2.47 4.74
C PHE A 26 -2.87 3.93 5.11
N ARG A 27 -2.44 4.90 4.30
CA ARG A 27 -2.76 6.33 4.53
C ARG A 27 -4.24 6.61 4.30
N GLU A 28 -4.87 5.94 3.34
CA GLU A 28 -6.31 6.05 3.06
C GLU A 28 -7.13 5.54 4.26
N ILE A 29 -6.76 4.37 4.80
CA ILE A 29 -7.42 3.80 5.98
C ILE A 29 -7.22 4.71 7.19
N ASP A 30 -6.00 5.18 7.44
CA ASP A 30 -5.70 6.05 8.58
C ASP A 30 -6.49 7.37 8.53
N ALA A 31 -6.51 8.05 7.38
CA ALA A 31 -7.30 9.27 7.18
C ALA A 31 -8.80 9.02 7.44
N TYR A 32 -9.34 7.95 6.84
CA TYR A 32 -10.75 7.62 7.01
C TYR A 32 -11.12 7.25 8.46
N LEU A 33 -10.23 6.57 9.19
CA LEU A 33 -10.46 6.21 10.59
C LEU A 33 -10.33 7.41 11.54
N LYS A 34 -9.50 8.41 11.21
CA LYS A 34 -9.29 9.60 12.04
C LYS A 34 -10.45 10.59 11.99
N ASP A 35 -10.85 11.00 10.78
CA ASP A 35 -11.86 12.06 10.62
C ASP A 35 -12.87 11.78 9.49
N GLY A 36 -12.77 10.61 8.84
CA GLY A 36 -13.64 10.23 7.72
C GLY A 36 -13.19 10.81 6.38
N THR A 37 -12.03 11.47 6.30
CA THR A 37 -11.46 11.97 5.06
C THR A 37 -11.22 10.83 4.07
N ILE A 38 -11.69 11.04 2.84
CA ILE A 38 -11.38 10.18 1.70
C ILE A 38 -10.29 10.89 0.92
N LEU A 39 -9.09 10.31 0.91
CA LEU A 39 -7.98 10.85 0.13
C LEU A 39 -8.20 10.58 -1.36
N ASP A 40 -7.74 11.52 -2.17
CA ASP A 40 -7.64 11.31 -3.60
C ASP A 40 -6.63 10.21 -3.92
N ARG A 41 -6.87 9.53 -5.05
CA ARG A 41 -5.90 8.57 -5.56
C ARG A 41 -4.60 9.28 -5.94
N PRO A 42 -3.44 8.62 -5.78
CA PRO A 42 -2.18 9.17 -6.26
C PRO A 42 -2.28 9.45 -7.76
N SER A 43 -1.63 10.54 -8.18
CA SER A 43 -1.45 10.87 -9.58
C SER A 43 -0.63 9.80 -10.30
N HIS A 44 -0.72 9.77 -11.63
CA HIS A 44 0.10 8.87 -12.44
C HIS A 44 1.61 9.08 -12.22
N GLU A 45 2.04 10.30 -11.92
CA GLU A 45 3.45 10.57 -11.62
C GLU A 45 3.86 9.96 -10.27
N GLU A 46 3.07 10.16 -9.21
CA GLU A 46 3.34 9.54 -7.90
C GLU A 46 3.36 8.01 -7.97
N ILE A 47 2.47 7.42 -8.79
CA ILE A 47 2.47 5.97 -9.02
C ILE A 47 3.76 5.56 -9.72
N ARG A 48 4.18 6.28 -10.77
CA ARG A 48 5.41 6.01 -11.51
C ARG A 48 6.64 6.11 -10.61
N GLU A 49 6.75 7.19 -9.84
CA GLU A 49 7.86 7.40 -8.90
C GLU A 49 7.93 6.27 -7.87
N MET A 50 6.78 5.86 -7.33
CA MET A 50 6.73 4.75 -6.39
C MET A 50 7.15 3.42 -7.03
N MET A 51 6.72 3.14 -8.27
CA MET A 51 7.12 1.93 -8.98
C MET A 51 8.64 1.88 -9.21
N VAL A 52 9.25 3.00 -9.62
CA VAL A 52 10.70 3.10 -9.83
C VAL A 52 11.44 2.90 -8.51
N SER A 53 11.05 3.62 -7.46
CA SER A 53 11.66 3.49 -6.14
C SER A 53 11.54 2.07 -5.57
N HIS A 54 10.40 1.40 -5.78
CA HIS A 54 10.20 0.02 -5.36
C HIS A 54 11.12 -0.96 -6.10
N LEU A 55 11.25 -0.80 -7.42
CA LEU A 55 12.17 -1.59 -8.23
C LEU A 55 13.62 -1.38 -7.75
N ASP A 56 14.07 -0.13 -7.59
CA ASP A 56 15.43 0.18 -7.16
C ASP A 56 15.75 -0.47 -5.80
N SER A 57 14.80 -0.39 -4.86
CA SER A 57 14.92 -1.05 -3.54
C SER A 57 15.01 -2.57 -3.65
N LEU A 58 14.24 -3.18 -4.55
CA LEU A 58 14.31 -4.63 -4.79
C LEU A 58 15.62 -5.05 -5.46
N VAL A 59 16.13 -4.23 -6.39
CA VAL A 59 17.42 -4.47 -7.06
C VAL A 59 18.54 -4.42 -6.04
N GLU A 60 18.54 -3.43 -5.13
CA GLU A 60 19.51 -3.33 -4.04
C GLU A 60 19.45 -4.54 -3.11
N LEU A 61 18.24 -4.99 -2.77
CA LEU A 61 18.03 -6.08 -1.81
C LEU A 61 18.33 -7.47 -2.37
N LYS A 62 17.96 -7.74 -3.64
CA LYS A 62 17.91 -9.10 -4.21
C LYS A 62 18.63 -9.25 -5.56
N GLY A 63 19.17 -8.18 -6.10
CA GLY A 63 19.74 -8.13 -7.44
C GLY A 63 18.69 -8.02 -8.54
N GLU A 64 19.13 -7.54 -9.71
CA GLU A 64 18.26 -7.15 -10.82
C GLU A 64 17.35 -8.28 -11.31
N HIS A 65 17.89 -9.49 -11.49
CA HIS A 65 17.13 -10.60 -12.06
C HIS A 65 15.90 -10.97 -11.20
N ILE A 66 16.07 -11.06 -9.88
CA ILE A 66 14.98 -11.40 -8.96
C ILE A 66 14.01 -10.23 -8.82
N ALA A 67 14.52 -9.00 -8.70
CA ALA A 67 13.70 -7.80 -8.59
C ALA A 67 12.71 -7.67 -9.76
N VAL A 68 13.18 -7.83 -10.99
CA VAL A 68 12.34 -7.71 -12.21
C VAL A 68 11.30 -8.83 -12.30
N LEU A 69 11.56 -10.01 -11.73
CA LEU A 69 10.58 -11.10 -11.68
C LEU A 69 9.47 -10.81 -10.64
N GLU A 70 9.84 -10.32 -9.46
CA GLU A 70 8.89 -10.00 -8.39
C GLU A 70 7.98 -8.82 -8.76
N MET A 71 8.50 -7.81 -9.47
CA MET A 71 7.72 -6.65 -9.96
C MET A 71 6.55 -7.00 -10.90
N ARG A 72 6.45 -8.25 -11.37
CA ARG A 72 5.37 -8.71 -12.26
C ARG A 72 4.13 -9.19 -11.50
N SER A 73 4.26 -9.38 -10.18
CA SER A 73 3.21 -9.93 -9.30
C SER A 73 2.36 -8.80 -8.71
#